data_AF-A0A068QY86-F1
#
_entry.id   AF-A0A068QY86-F1
#
_cell.length_a   1.000
_cell.length_b   1.000
_cell.length_c   1.000
_cell.angle_alpha   90.00
_cell.angle_beta   90.00
_cell.angle_gamma   90.00
#
_symmetry.space_group_name_H-M   'P 1'
#
loop_
_entity.id
_entity.type
_entity.pdbx_description
1 polymer ?
#
loop_
_entity_poly.entity_id
_entity_poly.type
_entity_poly.pdbx_seq_one_letter_code
_entity_poly.pdbx_strand_id
1 'polypeptide(L)'
;MQNIGVSDSAAGFIKRNIINPNTISEFTSWITSRPEGGHAFRIDDSTAGGAGYAWSCGYVTRIGDTWAGFIAHYNYGVRFVHGNDASGNTRVSELWTDKNTHVDGGGFIKKASPVIKIWNDGKFETNDESEGATVERLSEGVYLIKNVLGFNADAAWGGTDGGVEIPICKNKLPLIWVDYTVLDDGAIKLMTYHREHPNAPEFARNKREGYADGDLIDIPNGRFVSVRVQMPATEEEMTTPAAEVLPLIPADSK
;
A
#
# COMPACT_ATOMS: atom_id res chain seq x y z
N MET A 1 12.81 5.41 -36.58
CA MET A 1 11.54 4.98 -35.96
C MET A 1 10.47 5.04 -37.04
N GLN A 2 9.91 3.89 -37.44
CA GLN A 2 8.79 3.86 -38.38
C GLN A 2 7.53 4.34 -37.67
N ASN A 3 6.87 5.37 -38.21
CA ASN A 3 5.51 5.70 -37.84
C ASN A 3 4.62 4.52 -38.26
N ILE A 4 4.11 3.78 -37.28
CA ILE A 4 3.05 2.79 -37.49
C ILE A 4 1.78 3.61 -37.75
N GLY A 5 1.49 3.86 -39.02
CA GLY A 5 0.21 4.44 -39.43
C GLY A 5 -0.90 3.43 -39.13
N VAL A 6 -1.63 3.65 -38.05
CA VAL A 6 -2.86 2.90 -37.76
C VAL A 6 -3.98 3.59 -38.56
N SER A 7 -4.34 3.00 -39.70
CA SER A 7 -5.59 3.35 -40.37
C SER A 7 -6.72 2.59 -39.68
N ASP A 8 -7.55 3.30 -38.93
CA ASP A 8 -8.62 2.68 -38.16
C ASP A 8 -9.97 2.87 -38.87
N SER A 9 -10.57 1.77 -39.33
CA SER A 9 -11.87 1.79 -40.01
C SER A 9 -12.99 1.79 -38.98
N ALA A 10 -13.60 2.95 -38.75
CA ALA A 10 -14.52 3.29 -37.66
C ALA A 10 -15.89 2.58 -37.61
N ALA A 11 -16.00 1.32 -38.07
CA ALA A 11 -17.20 0.50 -37.95
C ALA A 11 -16.92 -0.71 -37.05
N GLY A 12 -17.11 -0.57 -35.73
CA GLY A 12 -16.94 -1.70 -34.80
C GLY A 12 -16.62 -1.37 -33.33
N PHE A 13 -16.50 -0.10 -32.93
CA PHE A 13 -16.11 0.23 -31.57
C PHE A 13 -17.24 0.12 -30.55
N ILE A 14 -16.95 -0.52 -29.41
CA ILE A 14 -17.74 -0.38 -28.20
C ILE A 14 -17.63 1.08 -27.77
N LYS A 15 -18.74 1.83 -27.87
CA LYS A 15 -18.78 3.22 -27.42
C LYS A 15 -18.62 3.26 -25.90
N ARG A 16 -17.55 3.90 -25.42
CA ARG A 16 -17.31 4.06 -23.98
C ARG A 16 -18.33 5.02 -23.36
N ASN A 17 -18.70 4.73 -22.12
CA ASN A 17 -19.40 5.66 -21.24
C ASN A 17 -18.39 6.41 -20.38
N ILE A 18 -18.66 7.67 -20.05
CA ILE A 18 -17.93 8.40 -18.99
C ILE A 18 -18.85 8.43 -17.79
N ILE A 19 -18.39 7.92 -16.65
CA ILE A 19 -19.17 7.81 -15.41
C ILE A 19 -18.30 8.17 -14.22
N ASN A 20 -18.85 8.90 -13.25
CA ASN A 20 -18.12 9.34 -12.06
C ASN A 20 -18.91 8.99 -10.79
N PRO A 21 -19.07 7.69 -10.47
CA PRO A 21 -19.77 7.28 -9.25
C PRO A 21 -18.91 7.51 -8.00
N ASN A 22 -19.46 8.20 -7.01
CA ASN A 22 -18.84 8.42 -5.71
C ASN A 22 -19.09 7.24 -4.75
N THR A 23 -20.15 6.47 -4.98
CA THR A 23 -20.51 5.32 -4.13
C THR A 23 -20.78 4.05 -4.95
N ILE A 24 -20.69 2.88 -4.31
CA ILE A 24 -21.10 1.60 -4.93
C ILE A 24 -22.56 1.67 -5.38
N SER A 25 -23.43 2.33 -4.62
CA SER A 25 -24.85 2.48 -4.95
C SER A 25 -25.08 3.30 -6.22
N GLU A 26 -24.32 4.37 -6.43
CA GLU A 26 -24.37 5.15 -7.68
C GLU A 26 -23.89 4.32 -8.87
N PHE A 27 -22.79 3.57 -8.71
CA PHE A 27 -22.31 2.68 -9.75
C PHE A 27 -23.30 1.56 -10.08
N THR A 28 -23.93 0.99 -9.06
CA THR A 28 -25.02 0.00 -9.20
C THR A 28 -26.19 0.58 -9.98
N SER A 29 -26.62 1.79 -9.62
CA SER A 29 -27.71 2.49 -10.30
C SER A 29 -27.39 2.74 -11.77
N TRP A 30 -26.13 3.06 -12.08
CA TRP A 30 -25.69 3.16 -13.47
C TRP A 30 -25.82 1.82 -14.20
N ILE A 31 -25.30 0.72 -13.64
CA ILE A 31 -25.38 -0.62 -14.24
C ILE A 31 -26.82 -1.04 -14.51
N THR A 32 -27.71 -0.92 -13.51
CA THR A 32 -29.11 -1.35 -13.61
C THR A 32 -29.94 -0.48 -14.57
N SER A 33 -29.51 0.77 -14.80
CA SER A 33 -30.11 1.64 -15.83
C SER A 33 -29.72 1.27 -17.27
N ARG A 34 -28.73 0.39 -17.47
CA ARG A 34 -28.27 -0.01 -18.81
C ARG A 34 -29.11 -1.17 -19.35
N PRO A 35 -29.29 -1.24 -20.69
CA PRO A 35 -29.82 -2.44 -21.33
C PRO A 35 -28.87 -3.63 -21.11
N GLU A 36 -29.37 -4.83 -21.34
CA GLU A 36 -28.54 -6.03 -21.34
C GLU A 36 -27.40 -5.93 -22.36
N GLY A 37 -26.30 -6.62 -22.07
CA GLY A 37 -25.07 -6.61 -22.85
C GLY A 37 -23.90 -5.93 -22.14
N GLY A 38 -22.85 -5.70 -22.91
CA GLY A 38 -21.59 -5.21 -22.43
C GLY A 38 -21.41 -3.70 -22.58
N HIS A 39 -20.90 -3.07 -21.52
CA HIS A 39 -20.75 -1.63 -21.38
C HIS A 39 -19.31 -1.31 -20.99
N ALA A 40 -18.54 -0.76 -21.93
CA ALA A 40 -17.26 -0.15 -21.61
C ALA A 40 -17.47 1.20 -20.94
N PHE A 41 -16.64 1.51 -19.95
CA PHE A 41 -16.69 2.80 -19.26
C PHE A 41 -15.30 3.30 -18.85
N ARG A 42 -15.23 4.59 -18.57
CA ARG A 42 -14.09 5.28 -17.97
C ARG A 42 -14.59 6.12 -16.81
N ILE A 43 -13.88 6.04 -15.70
CA ILE A 43 -13.96 6.97 -14.58
C ILE A 43 -12.97 8.11 -14.90
N ASP A 44 -13.46 9.34 -14.97
CA ASP A 44 -12.72 10.49 -15.50
C ASP A 44 -12.77 11.67 -14.52
N ASP A 45 -12.60 11.34 -13.25
CA ASP A 45 -12.65 12.27 -12.11
C ASP A 45 -11.76 11.72 -10.99
N SER A 46 -11.01 12.61 -10.33
CA SER A 46 -10.06 12.28 -9.25
C SER A 46 -10.75 11.91 -7.93
N THR A 47 -12.04 12.23 -7.80
CA THR A 47 -12.85 12.00 -6.59
C THR A 47 -13.88 10.89 -6.78
N ALA A 48 -14.08 10.42 -8.01
CA ALA A 48 -14.96 9.31 -8.29
C ALA A 48 -14.22 7.98 -8.20
N GLY A 49 -14.61 7.13 -7.24
CA GLY A 49 -13.98 5.83 -7.02
C GLY A 49 -14.93 4.78 -6.44
N GLY A 50 -16.24 5.06 -6.41
CA GLY A 50 -17.21 4.34 -5.58
C GLY A 50 -17.10 2.81 -5.60
N ALA A 51 -16.90 2.20 -6.78
CA ALA A 51 -16.69 0.76 -6.93
C ALA A 51 -15.30 0.37 -7.47
N GLY A 52 -14.41 1.33 -7.66
CA GLY A 52 -13.20 1.21 -8.47
C GLY A 52 -12.10 2.18 -8.06
N TYR A 53 -11.33 2.66 -9.03
CA TYR A 53 -10.28 3.66 -8.83
C TYR A 53 -10.58 4.89 -9.68
N ALA A 54 -10.18 6.07 -9.22
CA ALA A 54 -10.17 7.27 -10.06
C ALA A 54 -9.36 7.02 -11.35
N TRP A 55 -9.69 7.75 -12.42
CA TRP A 55 -8.98 7.67 -13.72
C TRP A 55 -8.85 6.26 -14.34
N SER A 56 -9.70 5.33 -13.93
CA SER A 56 -9.65 3.94 -14.37
C SER A 56 -10.58 3.68 -15.56
N CYS A 57 -10.35 2.56 -16.25
CA CYS A 57 -11.26 2.05 -17.25
C CYS A 57 -11.82 0.68 -16.81
N GLY A 58 -12.99 0.35 -17.35
CA GLY A 58 -13.63 -0.90 -17.01
C GLY A 58 -14.60 -1.36 -18.07
N TYR A 59 -15.04 -2.60 -17.88
CA TYR A 59 -16.06 -3.23 -18.69
C TYR A 59 -16.99 -4.01 -17.77
N VAL A 60 -18.28 -3.80 -17.93
CA VAL A 60 -19.31 -4.56 -17.21
C VAL A 60 -20.28 -5.16 -18.21
N THR A 61 -20.67 -6.40 -17.98
CA THR A 61 -21.72 -7.07 -18.74
C THR A 61 -22.90 -7.31 -17.82
N ARG A 62 -24.10 -6.88 -18.24
CA ARG A 62 -25.37 -7.18 -17.58
C ARG A 62 -26.14 -8.19 -18.42
N ILE A 63 -26.55 -9.31 -17.83
CA ILE A 63 -27.35 -10.35 -18.48
C ILE A 63 -28.45 -10.77 -17.51
N GLY A 64 -29.70 -10.61 -17.93
CA GLY A 64 -30.85 -10.83 -17.06
C GLY A 64 -30.76 -10.00 -15.78
N ASP A 65 -30.90 -10.68 -14.65
CA ASP A 65 -30.85 -10.11 -13.30
C ASP A 65 -29.44 -10.01 -12.72
N THR A 66 -28.38 -10.28 -13.49
CA THR A 66 -26.99 -10.33 -13.00
C THR A 66 -26.06 -9.42 -13.79
N TRP A 67 -24.95 -9.03 -13.16
CA TRP A 67 -23.84 -8.39 -13.85
C TRP A 67 -22.49 -8.85 -13.33
N ALA A 68 -21.48 -8.79 -14.20
CA ALA A 68 -20.09 -9.01 -13.85
C ALA A 68 -19.17 -8.16 -14.75
N GLY A 69 -18.02 -7.77 -14.22
CA GLY A 69 -17.09 -6.91 -14.92
C GLY A 69 -15.80 -6.70 -14.16
N PHE A 70 -14.94 -5.85 -14.71
CA PHE A 70 -13.70 -5.46 -14.06
C PHE A 70 -13.45 -3.96 -14.23
N ILE A 71 -12.64 -3.43 -13.32
CA ILE A 71 -12.12 -2.07 -13.32
C ILE A 71 -10.60 -2.18 -13.14
N ALA A 72 -9.83 -1.57 -14.03
CA ALA A 72 -8.38 -1.65 -14.03
C ALA A 72 -7.75 -0.26 -13.92
N HIS A 73 -6.80 -0.12 -12.99
CA HIS A 73 -5.95 1.05 -12.84
C HIS A 73 -4.48 0.64 -12.97
N TYR A 74 -3.69 1.46 -13.65
CA TYR A 74 -2.30 1.13 -13.97
C TYR A 74 -1.37 1.11 -12.75
N ASN A 75 -1.70 1.87 -11.69
CA ASN A 75 -0.95 1.88 -10.43
C ASN A 75 -1.52 0.96 -9.34
N TYR A 76 -2.85 0.76 -9.31
CA TYR A 76 -3.52 0.13 -8.16
C TYR A 76 -4.01 -1.29 -8.43
N GLY A 77 -3.90 -1.77 -9.67
CA GLY A 77 -4.29 -3.12 -10.06
C GLY A 77 -5.73 -3.21 -10.57
N VAL A 78 -6.37 -4.35 -10.33
CA VAL A 78 -7.66 -4.71 -10.92
C VAL A 78 -8.66 -5.08 -9.84
N ARG A 79 -9.90 -4.61 -10.00
CA ARG A 79 -11.05 -5.02 -9.20
C ARG A 79 -12.07 -5.73 -10.09
N PHE A 80 -12.65 -6.81 -9.58
CA PHE A 80 -13.83 -7.43 -10.17
C PHE A 80 -15.08 -6.86 -9.53
N VAL A 81 -16.07 -6.56 -10.37
CA VAL A 81 -17.40 -6.13 -9.97
C VAL A 81 -18.36 -7.25 -10.33
N HIS A 82 -19.24 -7.62 -9.42
CA HIS A 82 -20.31 -8.58 -9.69
C HIS A 82 -21.53 -8.27 -8.83
N GLY A 83 -22.72 -8.63 -9.29
CA GLY A 83 -23.93 -8.36 -8.52
C GLY A 83 -25.18 -8.86 -9.22
N ASN A 84 -26.32 -8.56 -8.61
CA ASN A 84 -27.63 -8.91 -9.11
C ASN A 84 -28.71 -7.90 -8.69
N ASP A 85 -29.85 -7.96 -9.39
CA ASP A 85 -31.01 -7.10 -9.17
C ASP A 85 -31.69 -7.34 -7.80
N ALA A 86 -31.41 -8.46 -7.12
CA ALA A 86 -31.89 -8.69 -5.77
C ALA A 86 -31.20 -7.71 -4.80
N SER A 87 -31.92 -6.65 -4.43
CA SER A 87 -31.48 -5.58 -3.50
C SER A 87 -30.29 -4.73 -3.95
N GLY A 88 -29.89 -4.76 -5.24
CA GLY A 88 -28.78 -3.95 -5.74
C GLY A 88 -27.42 -4.34 -5.14
N ASN A 89 -27.18 -5.64 -4.99
CA ASN A 89 -26.01 -6.21 -4.33
C ASN A 89 -24.75 -6.15 -5.21
N THR A 90 -24.30 -4.97 -5.63
CA THR A 90 -22.96 -4.86 -6.25
C THR A 90 -21.90 -5.12 -5.19
N ARG A 91 -21.06 -6.11 -5.49
CA ARG A 91 -19.87 -6.46 -4.72
C ARG A 91 -18.64 -6.14 -5.54
N VAL A 92 -17.59 -5.77 -4.82
CA VAL A 92 -16.27 -5.52 -5.37
C VAL A 92 -15.33 -6.55 -4.75
N SER A 93 -14.58 -7.24 -5.60
CA SER A 93 -13.54 -8.19 -5.19
C SER A 93 -12.21 -7.70 -5.73
N GLU A 94 -11.26 -7.47 -4.82
CA GLU A 94 -9.92 -7.03 -5.19
C GLU A 94 -9.09 -8.19 -5.74
N LEU A 95 -8.47 -8.01 -6.91
CA LEU A 95 -7.55 -8.98 -7.46
C LEU A 95 -6.16 -8.74 -6.87
N TRP A 96 -5.56 -9.80 -6.33
CA TRP A 96 -4.19 -9.79 -5.85
C TRP A 96 -3.26 -9.93 -7.06
N THR A 97 -2.42 -8.92 -7.26
CA THR A 97 -1.51 -8.76 -8.40
C THR A 97 -0.12 -8.37 -7.90
N ASP A 98 0.88 -8.37 -8.77
CA ASP A 98 2.22 -7.84 -8.47
C ASP A 98 2.24 -6.34 -8.16
N LYS A 99 1.13 -5.62 -8.39
CA LYS A 99 0.98 -4.19 -8.07
C LYS A 99 0.54 -3.89 -6.65
N ASN A 100 -0.24 -4.79 -6.02
CA ASN A 100 -0.76 -4.61 -4.66
C ASN A 100 -0.30 -5.73 -3.69
N THR A 101 0.66 -6.55 -4.12
CA THR A 101 1.25 -7.63 -3.30
C THR A 101 2.76 -7.73 -3.51
N HIS A 102 3.46 -8.25 -2.51
CA HIS A 102 4.86 -8.67 -2.57
C HIS A 102 5.00 -10.12 -2.10
N VAL A 103 6.10 -10.77 -2.49
CA VAL A 103 6.44 -12.11 -2.01
C VAL A 103 7.54 -11.98 -0.96
N ASP A 104 7.34 -12.57 0.22
CA ASP A 104 8.35 -12.53 1.28
C ASP A 104 9.52 -13.50 1.01
N GLY A 105 10.57 -13.45 1.84
CA GLY A 105 11.72 -14.34 1.71
C GLY A 105 11.41 -15.84 1.86
N GLY A 106 10.21 -16.20 2.35
CA GLY A 106 9.71 -17.56 2.45
C GLY A 106 8.80 -17.99 1.29
N GLY A 107 8.50 -17.10 0.34
CA GLY A 107 7.64 -17.40 -0.81
C GLY A 107 6.14 -17.14 -0.57
N PHE A 108 5.75 -16.51 0.55
CA PHE A 108 4.35 -16.20 0.83
C PHE A 108 3.94 -14.87 0.19
N ILE A 109 2.76 -14.84 -0.46
CA ILE A 109 2.16 -13.62 -0.99
C ILE A 109 1.60 -12.80 0.16
N LYS A 110 1.93 -11.52 0.14
CA LYS A 110 1.79 -10.58 1.23
C LYS A 110 1.29 -9.25 0.64
N LYS A 111 0.28 -8.61 1.24
CA LYS A 111 -0.19 -7.29 0.78
C LYS A 111 1.01 -6.32 0.70
N ALA A 112 1.09 -5.55 -0.37
CA ALA A 112 2.13 -4.52 -0.48
C ALA A 112 1.93 -3.48 0.65
N SER A 113 3.04 -2.95 1.15
CA SER A 113 3.02 -1.84 2.11
C SER A 113 4.07 -0.80 1.72
N PRO A 114 3.85 0.50 1.98
CA PRO A 114 4.89 1.52 1.85
C PRO A 114 6.11 1.15 2.69
N VAL A 115 7.25 0.92 2.04
CA VAL A 115 8.50 0.55 2.71
C VAL A 115 9.60 1.53 2.33
N ILE A 116 10.38 1.94 3.33
CA ILE A 116 11.57 2.77 3.17
C ILE A 116 12.76 1.98 3.71
N LYS A 117 13.77 1.74 2.87
CA LYS A 117 15.05 1.18 3.32
C LYS A 117 16.03 2.31 3.58
N ILE A 118 16.70 2.28 4.72
CA ILE A 118 17.64 3.31 5.17
C ILE A 118 19.01 2.68 5.34
N TRP A 119 20.04 3.31 4.75
CA TRP A 119 21.43 2.89 4.80
C TRP A 119 22.25 3.78 5.74
N ASN A 120 23.49 3.36 6.01
CA ASN A 120 24.38 3.95 7.02
C ASN A 120 24.61 5.46 6.84
N ASP A 121 24.77 5.92 5.59
CA ASP A 121 25.07 7.29 5.22
C ASP A 121 23.81 8.18 5.07
N GLY A 122 22.63 7.63 5.34
CA GLY A 122 21.35 8.30 5.13
C GLY A 122 20.80 8.13 3.72
N LYS A 123 21.49 7.42 2.82
CA LYS A 123 20.90 6.97 1.55
C LYS A 123 19.66 6.13 1.85
N PHE A 124 18.63 6.27 1.04
CA PHE A 124 17.40 5.52 1.20
C PHE A 124 16.84 5.03 -0.14
N GLU A 125 15.97 4.02 -0.07
CA GLU A 125 15.19 3.49 -1.20
C GLU A 125 13.72 3.42 -0.80
N THR A 126 12.84 3.92 -1.67
CA THR A 126 11.39 3.81 -1.56
C THR A 126 10.86 2.76 -2.54
N ASN A 127 9.69 2.19 -2.25
CA ASN A 127 8.91 1.44 -3.24
C ASN A 127 7.81 2.34 -3.83
N ASP A 128 7.06 1.82 -4.80
CA ASP A 128 5.98 2.55 -5.48
C ASP A 128 4.94 3.11 -4.47
N GLU A 129 4.72 2.43 -3.35
CA GLU A 129 3.76 2.86 -2.31
C GLU A 129 4.33 3.88 -1.31
N SER A 130 5.66 4.07 -1.24
CA SER A 130 6.31 5.06 -0.38
C SER A 130 6.90 6.24 -1.17
N GLU A 131 6.44 6.43 -2.41
CA GLU A 131 6.88 7.55 -3.26
C GLU A 131 6.59 8.90 -2.58
N GLY A 132 7.59 9.79 -2.59
CA GLY A 132 7.53 11.09 -1.93
C GLY A 132 8.04 11.11 -0.49
N ALA A 133 8.21 9.94 0.15
CA ALA A 133 8.91 9.85 1.41
C ALA A 133 10.39 10.20 1.24
N THR A 134 10.96 10.90 2.22
CA THR A 134 12.38 11.27 2.20
C THR A 134 13.04 10.95 3.52
N VAL A 135 14.35 10.68 3.48
CA VAL A 135 15.14 10.40 4.68
C VAL A 135 16.34 11.33 4.75
N GLU A 136 16.58 11.87 5.94
CA GLU A 136 17.71 12.73 6.26
C GLU A 136 18.47 12.15 7.44
N ARG A 137 19.79 11.99 7.32
CA ARG A 137 20.66 11.64 8.45
C ARG A 137 21.02 12.92 9.21
N LEU A 138 20.51 13.06 10.43
CA LEU A 138 20.72 14.25 11.26
C LEU A 138 22.08 14.21 11.99
N SER A 139 22.45 13.04 12.49
CA SER A 139 23.72 12.79 13.17
C SER A 139 24.04 11.30 13.12
N GLU A 140 25.16 10.89 13.71
CA GLU A 140 25.46 9.47 13.86
C GLU A 140 24.32 8.74 14.58
N GLY A 141 23.84 7.67 13.97
CA GLY A 141 22.76 6.83 14.48
C GLY A 141 21.39 7.51 14.55
N VAL A 142 21.20 8.69 13.93
CA VAL A 142 19.91 9.41 13.97
C VAL A 142 19.45 9.76 12.56
N TYR A 143 18.30 9.21 12.19
CA TYR A 143 17.68 9.37 10.88
C TYR A 143 16.28 9.97 11.04
N LEU A 144 15.91 10.89 10.16
CA LEU A 144 14.60 11.54 10.13
C LEU A 144 13.89 11.20 8.83
N ILE A 145 12.75 10.51 8.96
CA ILE A 145 11.87 10.15 7.85
C ILE A 145 10.76 11.20 7.76
N LYS A 146 10.63 11.84 6.61
CA LYS A 146 9.67 12.93 6.34
C LYS A 146 8.67 12.55 5.25
N ASN A 147 7.59 13.33 5.16
CA ASN A 147 6.46 13.11 4.25
C ASN A 147 5.73 11.78 4.50
N VAL A 148 5.61 11.42 5.77
CA VAL A 148 4.92 10.21 6.25
C VAL A 148 4.01 10.60 7.43
N LEU A 149 3.03 9.76 7.74
CA LEU A 149 2.07 9.92 8.85
C LEU A 149 2.36 8.93 9.99
N GLY A 150 3.63 8.61 10.22
CA GLY A 150 4.07 7.61 11.20
C GLY A 150 4.23 6.21 10.61
N PHE A 151 4.28 5.20 11.48
CA PHE A 151 4.38 3.81 11.06
C PHE A 151 3.07 3.32 10.44
N ASN A 152 3.18 2.30 9.58
CA ASN A 152 2.00 1.67 9.01
C ASN A 152 1.11 1.09 10.12
N ALA A 153 -0.17 1.47 10.14
CA ALA A 153 -1.13 1.08 11.18
C ALA A 153 -1.68 -0.36 11.03
N ASP A 154 -1.38 -1.03 9.91
CA ASP A 154 -1.82 -2.40 9.69
C ASP A 154 -0.99 -3.39 10.53
N ALA A 155 -1.65 -3.95 11.56
CA ALA A 155 -1.07 -4.92 12.48
C ALA A 155 -0.56 -6.20 11.78
N ALA A 156 -1.01 -6.51 10.56
CA ALA A 156 -0.51 -7.62 9.76
C ALA A 156 0.94 -7.41 9.27
N TRP A 157 1.43 -6.17 9.27
CA TRP A 157 2.76 -5.79 8.76
C TRP A 157 3.70 -5.27 9.85
N GLY A 158 3.15 -4.54 10.83
CA GLY A 158 3.95 -3.83 11.82
C GLY A 158 3.90 -4.38 13.24
N GLY A 159 3.02 -5.34 13.52
CA GLY A 159 2.68 -5.63 14.93
C GLY A 159 2.19 -4.37 15.65
N THR A 160 2.17 -4.40 16.98
CA THR A 160 1.78 -3.24 17.83
C THR A 160 2.78 -2.09 17.81
N ASP A 161 4.03 -2.34 17.41
CA ASP A 161 5.17 -1.43 17.61
C ASP A 161 5.76 -0.88 16.30
N GLY A 162 4.99 -0.95 15.20
CA GLY A 162 5.40 -0.43 13.89
C GLY A 162 6.37 -1.36 13.14
N GLY A 163 6.21 -1.47 11.82
CA GLY A 163 6.95 -2.42 11.00
C GLY A 163 8.40 -2.02 10.76
N VAL A 164 9.26 -2.22 11.76
CA VAL A 164 10.71 -2.02 11.65
C VAL A 164 11.45 -3.34 11.59
N GLU A 165 12.15 -3.56 10.49
CA GLU A 165 13.06 -4.70 10.33
C GLU A 165 14.52 -4.21 10.42
N ILE A 166 15.25 -4.79 11.37
CA ILE A 166 16.64 -4.44 11.68
C ILE A 166 17.63 -5.47 11.13
N PRO A 167 18.87 -5.08 10.81
CA PRO A 167 19.83 -5.99 10.23
C PRO A 167 20.28 -7.06 11.24
N ILE A 168 20.19 -8.32 10.80
CA ILE A 168 20.64 -9.49 11.55
C ILE A 168 21.94 -10.06 10.98
N CYS A 169 22.78 -10.60 11.84
CA CYS A 169 24.01 -11.28 11.44
C CYS A 169 23.72 -12.73 11.00
N LYS A 170 24.76 -13.43 10.49
CA LYS A 170 24.66 -14.84 10.07
C LYS A 170 24.16 -15.81 11.15
N ASN A 171 24.29 -15.43 12.42
CA ASN A 171 23.83 -16.22 13.57
C ASN A 171 22.42 -15.84 14.04
N LYS A 172 21.68 -15.06 13.24
CA LYS A 172 20.35 -14.51 13.59
C LYS A 172 20.35 -13.61 14.84
N LEU A 173 21.50 -13.03 15.18
CA LEU A 173 21.61 -12.02 16.23
C LEU A 173 21.48 -10.62 15.61
N PRO A 174 20.62 -9.73 16.14
CA PRO A 174 20.50 -8.37 15.64
C PRO A 174 21.78 -7.56 15.86
N LEU A 175 22.16 -6.73 14.90
CA LEU A 175 23.41 -5.96 14.96
C LEU A 175 23.29 -4.62 15.68
N ILE A 176 22.06 -4.11 15.83
CA ILE A 176 21.75 -2.82 16.43
C ILE A 176 20.48 -2.92 17.28
N TRP A 177 20.32 -1.98 18.22
CA TRP A 177 19.03 -1.63 18.80
C TRP A 177 18.40 -0.51 17.98
N VAL A 178 17.08 -0.40 18.04
CA VAL A 178 16.33 0.70 17.44
C VAL A 178 15.39 1.27 18.46
N ASP A 179 15.34 2.59 18.51
CA ASP A 179 14.30 3.37 19.17
C ASP A 179 13.73 4.38 18.16
N TYR A 180 12.51 4.87 18.41
CA TYR A 180 11.89 5.83 17.53
C TYR A 180 10.98 6.81 18.27
N THR A 181 10.75 7.95 17.66
CA THR A 181 9.74 8.92 18.09
C THR A 181 8.98 9.41 16.86
N VAL A 182 7.66 9.29 16.89
CA VAL A 182 6.79 9.90 15.89
C VAL A 182 6.53 11.34 16.33
N LEU A 183 6.84 12.29 15.46
CA LEU A 183 6.64 13.72 15.67
C LEU A 183 5.19 14.11 15.37
N ASP A 184 4.77 15.28 15.84
CA ASP A 184 3.39 15.76 15.69
C ASP A 184 2.95 15.92 14.22
N ASP A 185 3.91 16.13 13.31
CA ASP A 185 3.68 16.21 11.86
C ASP A 185 3.66 14.84 11.16
N GLY A 186 3.79 13.75 11.93
CA GLY A 186 3.85 12.37 11.44
C GLY A 186 5.26 11.91 11.04
N ALA A 187 6.26 12.79 11.02
CA ALA A 187 7.64 12.41 10.71
C ALA A 187 8.18 11.43 11.77
N ILE A 188 9.04 10.51 11.36
CA ILE A 188 9.61 9.49 12.25
C ILE A 188 11.08 9.81 12.48
N LYS A 189 11.43 10.11 13.73
CA LYS A 189 12.82 10.15 14.17
C LYS A 189 13.22 8.74 14.60
N LEU A 190 14.13 8.13 13.86
CA LEU A 190 14.68 6.80 14.09
C LEU A 190 16.07 6.91 14.70
N MET A 191 16.31 6.23 15.82
CA MET A 191 17.61 6.18 16.49
C MET A 191 18.11 4.74 16.51
N THR A 192 19.37 4.54 16.13
CA THR A 192 20.04 3.24 16.08
C THR A 192 21.19 3.22 17.09
N TYR A 193 21.26 2.14 17.87
CA TYR A 193 22.29 1.99 18.90
C TYR A 193 23.08 0.71 18.72
N HIS A 194 24.33 0.73 19.16
CA HIS A 194 25.21 -0.42 19.13
C HIS A 194 24.66 -1.52 20.04
N ARG A 195 24.65 -2.76 19.53
CA ARG A 195 24.13 -3.91 20.27
C ARG A 195 25.21 -4.97 20.44
N GLU A 196 25.62 -5.20 21.69
CA GLU A 196 26.50 -6.31 22.03
C GLU A 196 25.70 -7.56 22.46
N HIS A 197 26.31 -8.73 22.24
CA HIS A 197 25.77 -10.02 22.66
C HIS A 197 26.72 -10.68 23.65
N PRO A 198 26.69 -10.34 24.96
CA PRO A 198 27.69 -10.80 25.93
C PRO A 198 27.73 -12.35 26.07
N ASN A 199 26.58 -12.99 25.85
CA ASN A 199 26.42 -14.44 25.91
C ASN A 199 26.92 -15.17 24.65
N ALA A 200 27.32 -14.45 23.59
CA ALA A 200 27.89 -15.05 22.40
C ALA A 200 29.42 -15.27 22.55
N PRO A 201 30.01 -16.21 21.77
CA PRO A 201 31.46 -16.34 21.65
C PRO A 201 32.10 -15.02 21.22
N GLU A 202 33.34 -14.75 21.63
CA GLU A 202 34.02 -13.46 21.45
C GLU A 202 33.96 -12.91 20.01
N PHE A 203 34.18 -13.78 19.01
CA PHE A 203 34.11 -13.43 17.59
C PHE A 203 32.69 -13.06 17.08
N ALA A 204 31.65 -13.36 17.85
CA ALA A 204 30.24 -13.17 17.52
C ALA A 204 29.51 -12.21 18.47
N ARG A 205 30.23 -11.60 19.44
CA ARG A 205 29.66 -10.64 20.41
C ARG A 205 29.23 -9.32 19.77
N ASN A 206 29.59 -9.09 18.52
CA ASN A 206 29.40 -7.82 17.82
C ASN A 206 30.14 -6.64 18.49
N LYS A 207 31.25 -6.89 19.19
CA LYS A 207 32.07 -5.82 19.79
C LYS A 207 32.68 -4.94 18.70
N ARG A 208 32.61 -3.62 18.88
CA ARG A 208 33.23 -2.64 17.99
C ARG A 208 34.11 -1.69 18.80
N GLU A 209 35.32 -1.45 18.33
CA GLU A 209 36.23 -0.50 18.98
C GLU A 209 35.61 0.90 19.01
N GLY A 210 35.61 1.54 20.17
CA GLY A 210 35.06 2.89 20.37
C GLY A 210 33.57 2.97 20.67
N TYR A 211 32.84 1.84 20.77
CA TYR A 211 31.42 1.81 21.11
C TYR A 211 31.15 0.82 22.25
N ALA A 212 30.30 1.21 23.19
CA ALA A 212 29.68 0.35 24.18
C ALA A 212 28.25 -0.04 23.75
N ASP A 213 27.70 -1.09 24.37
CA ASP A 213 26.29 -1.45 24.19
C ASP A 213 25.38 -0.26 24.57
N GLY A 214 24.47 0.11 23.67
CA GLY A 214 23.58 1.24 23.82
C GLY A 214 24.13 2.59 23.34
N ASP A 215 25.36 2.67 22.82
CA ASP A 215 25.88 3.90 22.20
C ASP A 215 25.22 4.16 20.85
N LEU A 216 24.96 5.44 20.52
CA LEU A 216 24.47 5.81 19.19
C LEU A 216 25.47 5.38 18.12
N ILE A 217 24.97 4.73 17.08
CA ILE A 217 25.80 4.27 15.97
C ILE A 217 24.99 4.23 14.69
N ASP A 218 25.61 4.58 13.56
CA ASP A 218 24.99 4.39 12.26
C ASP A 218 24.70 2.92 11.96
N ILE A 219 23.74 2.71 11.05
CA ILE A 219 23.42 1.38 10.51
C ILE A 219 24.72 0.72 9.98
N PRO A 220 24.96 -0.58 10.21
CA PRO A 220 26.17 -1.24 9.75
C PRO A 220 26.36 -1.15 8.23
N ASN A 221 27.61 -0.95 7.77
CA ASN A 221 27.93 -0.86 6.35
C ASN A 221 27.42 -2.07 5.55
N GLY A 222 26.82 -1.81 4.39
CA GLY A 222 26.26 -2.87 3.53
C GLY A 222 25.04 -3.57 4.13
N ARG A 223 24.36 -2.93 5.09
CA ARG A 223 23.08 -3.32 5.66
C ARG A 223 22.13 -2.12 5.67
N PHE A 224 20.84 -2.42 5.77
CA PHE A 224 19.79 -1.41 5.86
C PHE A 224 18.84 -1.72 7.01
N VAL A 225 18.14 -0.69 7.48
CA VAL A 225 16.92 -0.82 8.26
C VAL A 225 15.74 -0.63 7.31
N SER A 226 14.73 -1.48 7.41
CA SER A 226 13.50 -1.37 6.62
C SER A 226 12.37 -0.89 7.50
N VAL A 227 11.75 0.22 7.14
CA VAL A 227 10.67 0.85 7.89
C VAL A 227 9.41 0.86 7.04
N ARG A 228 8.32 0.29 7.58
CA ARG A 228 6.99 0.36 6.97
C ARG A 228 6.26 1.59 7.49
N VAL A 229 5.88 2.48 6.59
CA VAL A 229 5.31 3.78 6.93
C VAL A 229 3.85 3.87 6.52
N GLN A 230 3.13 4.78 7.15
CA GLN A 230 1.86 5.28 6.65
C GLN A 230 2.17 6.48 5.76
N MET A 231 1.78 6.44 4.49
CA MET A 231 1.88 7.61 3.63
C MET A 231 0.68 8.51 3.83
N PRO A 232 0.84 9.84 3.70
CA PRO A 232 -0.32 10.71 3.49
C PRO A 232 -1.06 10.21 2.25
N ALA A 233 -2.39 10.19 2.36
CA ALA A 233 -3.24 10.06 1.19
C ALA A 233 -2.71 11.04 0.13
N THR A 234 -2.44 10.54 -1.07
CA THR A 234 -2.34 11.44 -2.22
C THR A 234 -3.63 12.27 -2.26
N GLU A 235 -3.64 13.49 -2.78
CA GLU A 235 -4.84 14.36 -2.78
C GLU A 235 -6.11 13.66 -3.34
N GLU A 236 -5.95 12.52 -4.03
CA GLU A 236 -6.99 11.63 -4.52
C GLU A 236 -7.62 10.66 -3.47
N GLU A 237 -6.94 10.31 -2.36
CA GLU A 237 -7.45 9.35 -1.36
C GLU A 237 -8.27 10.00 -0.22
N MET A 238 -8.16 11.31 0.01
CA MET A 238 -8.89 12.03 1.08
C MET A 238 -10.41 12.13 0.86
N THR A 239 -10.95 11.58 -0.24
CA THR A 239 -12.39 11.61 -0.54
C THR A 239 -13.13 10.32 -0.18
N THR A 240 -12.47 9.33 0.40
CA THR A 240 -13.16 8.12 0.90
C THR A 240 -13.52 8.29 2.38
N PRO A 241 -14.80 8.40 2.79
CA PRO A 241 -15.13 8.33 4.20
C PRO A 241 -14.81 6.92 4.70
N ALA A 242 -14.06 6.81 5.79
CA ALA A 242 -13.88 5.56 6.50
C ALA A 242 -15.27 4.98 6.81
N ALA A 243 -15.53 3.77 6.34
CA ALA A 243 -16.79 3.08 6.60
C ALA A 243 -17.04 3.04 8.11
N GLU A 244 -18.10 3.71 8.56
CA GLU A 244 -18.63 3.55 9.90
C GLU A 244 -18.89 2.06 10.13
N VAL A 245 -18.12 1.47 11.04
CA VAL A 245 -18.38 0.14 11.56
C VAL A 245 -19.66 0.24 12.38
N LEU A 246 -20.80 -0.02 11.74
CA LEU A 246 -22.06 -0.13 12.46
C LEU A 246 -21.96 -1.29 13.46
N PRO A 247 -22.32 -1.10 14.75
CA PRO A 247 -22.33 -2.18 15.71
C PRO A 247 -23.38 -3.24 15.32
N LEU A 248 -22.98 -4.51 15.40
CA LEU A 248 -23.86 -5.67 15.26
C LEU A 248 -25.04 -5.55 16.23
N ILE A 249 -26.24 -5.35 15.70
CA ILE A 249 -27.49 -5.43 16.47
C ILE A 249 -27.70 -6.92 16.81
N PRO A 250 -27.86 -7.31 18.08
CA PRO A 250 -28.16 -8.71 18.40
C PRO A 250 -29.57 -9.05 17.91
N ALA A 251 -29.70 -10.22 17.30
CA ALA A 251 -30.98 -10.77 16.86
C ALA A 251 -31.87 -11.03 18.09
N ASP A 252 -32.98 -10.30 18.18
CA ASP A 252 -34.01 -10.59 19.16
C ASP A 252 -34.66 -11.93 18.85
N SER A 253 -34.53 -12.86 19.81
CA SER A 253 -35.32 -14.08 19.87
C SER A 253 -36.69 -13.78 20.49
N LYS A 254 -37.74 -13.76 19.66
CA LYS A 254 -39.00 -14.51 19.83
C LYS A 254 -40.04 -14.12 18.79
#